data_AF-A0A8T0JDE6-F1
#
_entry.id   AF-A0A8T0JDE6-F1
#
_cell.length_a   1.000
_cell.length_b   1.000
_cell.length_c   1.000
_cell.angle_alpha   90.00
_cell.angle_beta   90.00
_cell.angle_gamma   90.00
#
_symmetry.space_group_name_H-M   'P 1'
#
loop_
_entity.id
_entity.type
_entity.pdbx_description
1 polymer ?
#
loop_
_entity_poly.entity_id
_entity_poly.type
_entity_poly.pdbx_seq_one_letter_code
_entity_poly.pdbx_strand_id
1 'polypeptide(L)'
;MAFVAAPAVASVSSSGATLLGMRSGGIGVGIGGIVRESRRCSRRGIRLEGWPGSVQQADPVASFCGSVSSKEGSIWTCRANREVAATAETATTGEIAEFSELAQAKVLAIVGAGSISPFDGNSWEDVMQHMAQRIGWINIKFEMLVLTDEALLAGGTEFDADVAVVVAVTDVEVAKQLQSRYLQNIPTLVSFDSAPDIETRLGGLKVKPVDQVEKVLGALPGSQRKEALKVLSLVDEAWARKSSDDVRFALLVLIDSYVTPVTLLKNLRATSLASVQCMVKNCRSQILACILDPDCRTALTCLQNCAPTDQVCSYRCIVSYESPKLEAFTLCVLQKHNCLGLSADILMQPDVQPLQAFRGEPITHESAEDLFIGWLGRPNPNAKGAPFEYSWRVVAGQNAAYDQFPCQYQLFYRGKAKGSMWYDPVFKVQTLDERMLWRRRHYRVKRDIVPGTFYFTVLDNGVISKEFWRIVDVKEDLSWGLFYYSGAAAAAGQSYTGAILVTQDGTWPPESEAARISAALDRCGIKVWELYRVNNSGCSDPPLGIPEGSSLHSVIT
;
A
#
# COMPACT_ATOMS: atom_id res chain seq x y z
N MET A 1 1.73 16.65 -5.96
CA MET A 1 2.88 16.50 -6.89
C MET A 1 2.79 17.56 -7.96
N ALA A 2 3.67 18.57 -8.00
CA ALA A 2 3.63 19.62 -9.01
C ALA A 2 4.54 19.26 -10.20
N PHE A 3 3.95 18.74 -11.28
CA PHE A 3 4.65 18.56 -12.55
C PHE A 3 4.26 19.70 -13.51
N VAL A 4 5.28 20.45 -13.94
CA VAL A 4 5.29 21.40 -15.06
C VAL A 4 4.64 22.76 -14.78
N ALA A 5 5.50 23.79 -14.76
CA ALA A 5 5.08 25.18 -14.93
C ALA A 5 4.43 25.34 -16.30
N ALA A 6 3.16 25.74 -16.33
CA ALA A 6 2.50 26.18 -17.56
C ALA A 6 3.15 27.48 -18.06
N PRO A 7 3.37 27.65 -19.38
CA PRO A 7 3.79 28.93 -19.91
C PRO A 7 2.63 29.92 -19.83
N ALA A 8 2.91 31.12 -19.34
CA ALA A 8 1.99 32.25 -19.37
C ALA A 8 1.59 32.55 -20.83
N VAL A 9 0.32 32.34 -21.17
CA VAL A 9 -0.25 32.89 -22.41
C VAL A 9 -0.98 34.16 -22.03
N ALA A 10 -0.38 35.29 -22.41
CA ALA A 10 -0.95 36.61 -22.25
C ALA A 10 -2.28 36.70 -23.01
N SER A 11 -3.34 37.07 -22.28
CA SER A 11 -4.60 37.52 -22.85
C SER A 11 -4.39 38.84 -23.59
N VAL A 12 -4.48 38.82 -24.92
CA VAL A 12 -4.69 40.04 -25.71
C VAL A 12 -6.17 40.09 -26.07
N SER A 13 -6.87 41.03 -25.46
CA SER A 13 -8.17 41.51 -25.89
C SER A 13 -8.01 42.30 -27.20
N SER A 14 -8.81 41.99 -28.22
CA SER A 14 -9.39 43.03 -29.07
C SER A 14 -10.58 42.52 -29.87
N SER A 15 -11.59 43.38 -29.84
CA SER A 15 -12.87 43.29 -30.52
C SER A 15 -12.75 43.39 -32.04
N GLY A 16 -13.71 42.77 -32.74
CA GLY A 16 -14.44 43.45 -33.82
C GLY A 16 -13.95 43.29 -35.27
N ALA A 17 -14.91 42.82 -36.09
CA ALA A 17 -15.16 43.16 -37.49
C ALA A 17 -14.44 42.40 -38.64
N THR A 18 -15.21 41.51 -39.25
CA THR A 18 -15.60 41.44 -40.69
C THR A 18 -14.54 41.71 -41.77
N LEU A 19 -14.27 40.72 -42.65
CA LEU A 19 -14.42 40.85 -44.11
C LEU A 19 -14.18 39.55 -44.89
N LEU A 20 -14.89 39.47 -46.01
CA LEU A 20 -14.95 38.41 -47.03
C LEU A 20 -13.63 38.14 -47.75
N GLY A 21 -13.52 36.96 -48.40
CA GLY A 21 -12.82 36.89 -49.69
C GLY A 21 -12.10 35.59 -50.04
N MET A 22 -12.81 34.72 -50.78
CA MET A 22 -12.38 34.05 -52.02
C MET A 22 -11.02 33.33 -52.20
N ARG A 23 -11.16 32.12 -52.77
CA ARG A 23 -10.45 31.53 -53.93
C ARG A 23 -9.14 30.73 -53.73
N SER A 24 -9.31 29.41 -53.91
CA SER A 24 -8.70 28.54 -54.94
C SER A 24 -7.25 28.77 -55.38
N GLY A 25 -6.47 27.67 -55.34
CA GLY A 25 -5.25 27.51 -56.15
C GLY A 25 -4.54 26.20 -55.85
N GLY A 26 -4.83 25.16 -56.63
CA GLY A 26 -4.04 23.93 -56.64
C GLY A 26 -2.77 24.08 -57.48
N ILE A 27 -1.74 23.32 -57.13
CA ILE A 27 -0.67 22.89 -58.04
C ILE A 27 -0.36 21.44 -57.68
N GLY A 28 -0.40 20.57 -58.69
CA GLY A 28 -0.05 19.17 -58.57
C GLY A 28 1.31 18.83 -59.18
N VAL A 29 1.54 17.51 -59.18
CA VAL A 29 2.46 16.70 -60.01
C VAL A 29 3.79 16.32 -59.34
N GLY A 30 4.03 15.01 -59.27
CA GLY A 30 5.36 14.43 -59.06
C GLY A 30 5.36 12.96 -58.65
N ILE A 31 5.03 12.07 -59.61
CA ILE A 31 5.07 10.60 -59.49
C ILE A 31 6.51 10.10 -59.30
N GLY A 32 6.71 9.10 -58.44
CA GLY A 32 7.93 8.30 -58.38
C GLY A 32 7.71 7.02 -57.56
N GLY A 33 7.29 5.94 -58.22
CA GLY A 33 7.18 4.62 -57.62
C GLY A 33 8.51 3.87 -57.67
N ILE A 34 8.87 3.19 -56.57
CA ILE A 34 9.80 2.05 -56.58
C ILE A 34 9.24 0.98 -55.63
N VAL A 35 9.26 -0.25 -56.13
CA VAL A 35 8.75 -1.50 -55.57
C VAL A 35 9.90 -2.32 -54.95
N ARG A 36 9.55 -3.17 -53.95
CA ARG A 36 10.34 -4.24 -53.27
C ARG A 36 11.36 -3.74 -52.25
N GLU A 37 11.56 -4.37 -51.09
CA GLU A 37 11.64 -5.81 -50.84
C GLU A 37 11.42 -6.11 -49.33
N SER A 38 10.57 -7.10 -49.04
CA SER A 38 10.38 -7.70 -47.72
C SER A 38 11.55 -8.63 -47.37
N ARG A 39 12.23 -8.41 -46.25
CA ARG A 39 13.17 -9.38 -45.66
C ARG A 39 12.91 -9.62 -44.18
N ARG A 40 12.60 -10.89 -43.87
CA ARG A 40 12.80 -11.53 -42.56
C ARG A 40 14.30 -11.58 -42.24
N CYS A 41 14.67 -11.35 -40.98
CA CYS A 41 15.84 -11.94 -40.32
C CYS A 41 15.59 -11.86 -38.80
N SER A 42 15.29 -12.97 -38.13
CA SER A 42 16.21 -13.93 -37.52
C SER A 42 16.75 -13.48 -36.15
N ARG A 43 16.41 -14.29 -35.15
CA ARG A 43 17.04 -14.38 -33.82
C ARG A 43 18.56 -14.41 -33.93
N ARG A 44 19.24 -13.70 -33.02
CA ARG A 44 20.51 -14.12 -32.38
C ARG A 44 20.68 -13.37 -31.08
N GLY A 45 21.03 -14.13 -30.03
CA GLY A 45 21.32 -13.62 -28.70
C GLY A 45 22.63 -12.85 -28.68
N ILE A 46 22.68 -11.85 -27.81
CA ILE A 46 23.89 -11.09 -27.52
C ILE A 46 24.36 -11.50 -26.12
N ARG A 47 25.57 -12.05 -26.11
CA ARG A 47 26.40 -12.34 -24.95
C ARG A 47 27.09 -11.02 -24.56
N LEU A 48 27.03 -10.63 -23.28
CA LEU A 48 27.78 -9.49 -22.76
C LEU A 48 28.90 -10.02 -21.85
N GLU A 49 30.10 -10.13 -22.40
CA GLU A 49 31.36 -9.89 -21.69
C GLU A 49 31.64 -8.38 -21.84
N GLY A 50 32.19 -7.58 -20.95
CA GLY A 50 32.88 -7.74 -19.67
C GLY A 50 33.74 -6.48 -19.56
N TRP A 51 33.54 -5.62 -18.55
CA TRP A 51 34.41 -4.47 -18.27
C TRP A 51 34.72 -4.41 -16.77
N PRO A 52 35.98 -4.13 -16.37
CA PRO A 52 36.44 -4.20 -14.98
C PRO A 52 36.31 -2.83 -14.27
N GLY A 53 36.04 -2.85 -12.98
CA GLY A 53 36.01 -1.66 -12.13
C GLY A 53 35.63 -2.00 -10.71
N SER A 54 36.65 -2.12 -9.85
CA SER A 54 36.58 -2.38 -8.42
C SER A 54 35.66 -1.41 -7.67
N VAL A 55 34.69 -1.96 -6.93
CA VAL A 55 34.02 -1.27 -5.81
C VAL A 55 34.17 -2.18 -4.59
N GLN A 56 34.75 -1.61 -3.54
CA GLN A 56 34.96 -2.24 -2.25
C GLN A 56 33.64 -2.75 -1.67
N GLN A 57 33.65 -4.04 -1.32
CA GLN A 57 32.58 -4.75 -0.65
C GLN A 57 32.61 -4.36 0.83
N ALA A 58 31.54 -3.74 1.33
CA ALA A 58 31.32 -3.60 2.75
C ALA A 58 30.64 -4.87 3.25
N ASP A 59 31.31 -5.59 4.15
CA ASP A 59 30.82 -6.81 4.80
C ASP A 59 29.57 -6.55 5.64
N PRO A 60 28.55 -7.42 5.60
CA PRO A 60 27.48 -7.42 6.60
C PRO A 60 27.98 -8.09 7.89
N VAL A 61 27.66 -7.44 9.01
CA VAL A 61 27.96 -7.84 10.39
C VAL A 61 27.63 -9.32 10.63
N ALA A 62 28.66 -10.10 10.94
CA ALA A 62 28.53 -11.49 11.37
C ALA A 62 27.88 -11.56 12.75
N SER A 63 26.71 -12.20 12.81
CA SER A 63 26.11 -12.67 14.06
C SER A 63 26.97 -13.80 14.63
N PHE A 64 27.62 -13.56 15.76
CA PHE A 64 28.36 -14.58 16.52
C PHE A 64 27.38 -15.60 17.12
N CYS A 65 27.28 -16.79 16.53
CA CYS A 65 26.70 -17.97 17.15
C CYS A 65 27.82 -18.87 17.67
N GLY A 66 28.02 -18.88 19.00
CA GLY A 66 28.92 -19.83 19.65
C GLY A 66 28.24 -21.18 19.81
N SER A 67 28.94 -22.26 19.43
CA SER A 67 28.50 -23.64 19.66
C SER A 67 29.03 -24.14 21.01
N VAL A 68 28.16 -24.70 21.84
CA VAL A 68 28.54 -25.60 22.93
C VAL A 68 27.88 -26.94 22.66
N SER A 69 28.72 -27.93 22.38
CA SER A 69 28.31 -29.31 22.14
C SER A 69 27.97 -29.99 23.47
N SER A 70 26.73 -30.46 23.60
CA SER A 70 26.43 -31.60 24.46
C SER A 70 25.39 -32.49 23.77
N LYS A 71 25.61 -33.80 23.86
CA LYS A 71 24.80 -34.84 23.24
C LYS A 71 23.43 -34.90 23.92
N GLU A 72 22.42 -34.33 23.27
CA GLU A 72 21.02 -34.79 23.17
C GLU A 72 20.15 -33.62 22.65
N GLY A 73 19.46 -33.84 21.53
CA GLY A 73 18.39 -33.03 20.92
C GLY A 73 18.41 -31.51 21.08
N SER A 74 19.02 -30.78 20.14
CA SER A 74 18.89 -29.31 20.06
C SER A 74 17.57 -28.90 19.39
N ILE A 75 16.62 -28.41 20.18
CA ILE A 75 15.49 -27.60 19.71
C ILE A 75 16.02 -26.19 19.40
N TRP A 76 15.82 -25.73 18.17
CA TRP A 76 16.19 -24.39 17.73
C TRP A 76 15.06 -23.41 18.07
N THR A 77 15.24 -22.58 19.08
CA THR A 77 14.35 -21.43 19.33
C THR A 77 15.14 -20.14 19.14
N CYS A 78 14.77 -19.36 18.13
CA CYS A 78 15.28 -18.01 17.91
C CYS A 78 14.88 -17.11 19.09
N ARG A 79 15.88 -16.57 19.80
CA ARG A 79 15.70 -15.75 21.01
C ARG A 79 15.14 -14.34 20.74
N ALA A 80 15.05 -13.93 19.47
CA ALA A 80 14.59 -12.59 19.06
C ALA A 80 13.07 -12.38 19.17
N ASN A 81 12.26 -13.45 19.22
CA ASN A 81 10.80 -13.32 19.22
C ASN A 81 10.19 -12.96 20.58
N ARG A 82 10.98 -12.95 21.67
CA ARG A 82 10.45 -12.62 23.01
C ARG A 82 10.43 -11.11 23.32
N GLU A 83 11.27 -10.30 22.69
CA GLU A 83 11.31 -8.85 22.98
C GLU A 83 10.21 -8.07 22.24
N VAL A 84 9.76 -8.53 21.07
CA VAL A 84 8.65 -7.89 20.33
C VAL A 84 7.27 -8.26 20.91
N ALA A 85 7.14 -9.45 21.51
CA ALA A 85 5.92 -9.86 22.20
C ALA A 85 5.74 -9.15 23.56
N ALA A 86 6.83 -8.80 24.23
CA ALA A 86 6.79 -8.23 25.58
C ALA A 86 6.22 -6.80 25.65
N THR A 87 6.22 -6.04 24.55
CA THR A 87 5.56 -4.72 24.48
C THR A 87 4.09 -4.79 24.03
N ALA A 88 3.62 -5.97 23.60
CA ALA A 88 2.23 -6.19 23.19
C ALA A 88 1.37 -6.93 24.24
N GLU A 89 2.00 -7.60 25.22
CA GLU A 89 1.31 -8.39 26.26
C GLU A 89 1.25 -7.73 27.66
N THR A 90 1.61 -6.44 27.82
CA THR A 90 1.55 -5.75 29.13
C THR A 90 0.16 -5.27 29.57
N ALA A 91 -0.91 -5.65 28.87
CA ALA A 91 -2.29 -5.35 29.29
C ALA A 91 -2.93 -6.51 30.09
N THR A 92 -2.32 -6.93 31.21
CA THR A 92 -3.02 -7.81 32.18
C THR A 92 -2.72 -7.56 33.64
N THR A 93 -1.89 -6.58 33.95
CA THR A 93 -1.63 -6.13 35.32
C THR A 93 -1.83 -4.62 35.33
N GLY A 94 -2.77 -4.10 36.10
CA GLY A 94 -3.16 -2.68 36.14
C GLY A 94 -2.08 -1.68 36.62
N GLU A 95 -0.83 -1.88 36.23
CA GLU A 95 0.22 -0.87 36.22
C GLU A 95 0.06 -0.03 34.95
N ILE A 96 -0.05 1.29 35.13
CA ILE A 96 -0.10 2.24 34.03
C ILE A 96 1.23 2.15 33.29
N ALA A 97 1.20 1.74 32.02
CA ALA A 97 2.39 1.63 31.19
C ALA A 97 3.03 3.02 31.01
N GLU A 98 4.31 3.15 31.34
CA GLU A 98 5.13 4.32 31.03
C GLU A 98 5.81 4.15 29.67
N PHE A 99 6.12 5.25 28.99
CA PHE A 99 6.94 5.20 27.78
C PHE A 99 8.36 4.77 28.11
N SER A 100 8.96 3.97 27.22
CA SER A 100 10.37 3.62 27.32
C SER A 100 11.27 4.85 27.13
N GLU A 101 12.34 4.92 27.91
CA GLU A 101 13.44 5.88 27.70
C GLU A 101 14.14 5.70 26.33
N LEU A 102 13.94 4.54 25.68
CA LEU A 102 14.48 4.26 24.35
C LEU A 102 13.54 4.66 23.21
N ALA A 103 12.32 5.11 23.52
CA ALA A 103 11.35 5.55 22.54
C ALA A 103 11.86 6.78 21.77
N GLN A 104 11.75 6.73 20.44
CA GLN A 104 12.05 7.85 19.55
C GLN A 104 10.82 8.70 19.23
N ALA A 105 9.63 8.11 19.36
CA ALA A 105 8.38 8.83 19.26
C ALA A 105 7.40 8.24 20.29
N LYS A 106 6.88 9.11 21.15
CA LYS A 106 5.92 8.80 22.21
C LYS A 106 4.56 9.40 21.85
N VAL A 107 3.59 8.56 21.52
CA VAL A 107 2.23 8.98 21.15
C VAL A 107 1.26 8.61 22.26
N LEU A 108 0.56 9.60 22.83
CA LEU A 108 -0.53 9.38 23.75
C LEU A 108 -1.86 9.45 23.00
N ALA A 109 -2.61 8.35 22.96
CA ALA A 109 -3.96 8.31 22.45
C ALA A 109 -4.97 8.26 23.59
N ILE A 110 -5.87 9.24 23.61
CA ILE A 110 -6.95 9.30 24.59
C ILE A 110 -8.26 9.11 23.85
N VAL A 111 -9.01 8.08 24.21
CA VAL A 111 -10.30 7.75 23.59
C VAL A 111 -11.43 7.98 24.58
N GLY A 112 -12.59 8.43 24.11
CA GLY A 112 -13.78 8.48 24.96
C GLY A 112 -14.17 7.07 25.43
N ALA A 113 -14.36 6.88 26.73
CA ALA A 113 -14.74 5.58 27.29
C ALA A 113 -16.03 5.05 26.64
N GLY A 114 -16.00 3.79 26.20
CA GLY A 114 -17.13 3.14 25.52
C GLY A 114 -17.50 3.74 24.15
N SER A 115 -16.66 4.64 23.59
CA SER A 115 -16.94 5.25 22.29
C SER A 115 -16.79 4.25 21.14
N ILE A 116 -17.69 4.37 20.16
CA ILE A 116 -17.77 3.48 19.00
C ILE A 116 -17.17 4.16 17.78
N SER A 117 -16.31 3.42 17.09
CA SER A 117 -15.65 3.86 15.86
C SER A 117 -16.53 3.59 14.62
N PRO A 118 -16.25 4.26 13.47
CA PRO A 118 -16.93 3.94 12.21
C PRO A 118 -16.50 2.61 11.58
N PHE A 119 -15.61 1.84 12.20
CA PHE A 119 -15.05 0.58 11.69
C PHE A 119 -15.87 -0.61 12.15
N ASP A 120 -16.99 -0.92 11.47
CA ASP A 120 -17.90 -2.03 11.79
C ASP A 120 -18.39 -2.09 13.25
N GLY A 121 -18.48 -0.93 13.90
CA GLY A 121 -18.99 -0.83 15.28
C GLY A 121 -17.99 -1.23 16.38
N ASN A 122 -16.71 -1.41 16.04
CA ASN A 122 -15.65 -1.65 17.03
C ASN A 122 -15.39 -0.40 17.89
N SER A 123 -14.91 -0.57 19.11
CA SER A 123 -14.60 0.57 19.99
C SER A 123 -13.40 1.37 19.46
N TRP A 124 -13.34 2.67 19.75
CA TRP A 124 -12.13 3.46 19.44
C TRP A 124 -10.91 2.99 20.21
N GLU A 125 -11.10 2.39 21.40
CA GLU A 125 -10.03 1.79 22.18
C GLU A 125 -9.37 0.64 21.40
N ASP A 126 -10.15 -0.34 20.93
CA ASP A 126 -9.63 -1.47 20.14
C ASP A 126 -8.93 -1.00 18.86
N VAL A 127 -9.49 0.01 18.20
CA VAL A 127 -8.93 0.58 16.98
C VAL A 127 -7.58 1.25 17.26
N MET A 128 -7.49 2.08 18.30
CA MET A 128 -6.25 2.78 18.63
C MET A 128 -5.19 1.84 19.21
N GLN A 129 -5.58 0.79 19.94
CA GLN A 129 -4.67 -0.28 20.35
C GLN A 129 -4.10 -1.03 19.13
N HIS A 130 -4.94 -1.31 18.14
CA HIS A 130 -4.48 -1.87 16.87
C HIS A 130 -3.52 -0.91 16.15
N MET A 131 -3.80 0.40 16.12
CA MET A 131 -2.90 1.39 15.54
C MET A 131 -1.55 1.45 16.25
N ALA A 132 -1.53 1.30 17.58
CA ALA A 132 -0.30 1.26 18.37
C ALA A 132 0.63 0.12 17.91
N GLN A 133 0.08 -1.07 17.70
CA GLN A 133 0.84 -2.20 17.13
C GLN A 133 1.35 -1.87 15.72
N ARG A 134 0.48 -1.32 14.87
CA ARG A 134 0.79 -1.02 13.48
C ARG A 134 1.89 0.04 13.30
N ILE A 135 1.97 1.05 14.17
CA ILE A 135 3.08 2.02 14.12
C ILE A 135 4.37 1.42 14.68
N GLY A 136 4.29 0.54 15.69
CA GLY A 136 5.44 -0.18 16.23
C GLY A 136 6.11 -1.10 15.19
N TRP A 137 5.33 -1.68 14.26
CA TRP A 137 5.89 -2.44 13.13
C TRP A 137 6.65 -1.58 12.12
N ILE A 138 6.37 -0.28 12.06
CA ILE A 138 7.13 0.65 11.21
C ILE A 138 8.50 0.95 11.81
N ASN A 139 8.52 1.20 13.12
CA ASN A 139 9.75 1.37 13.89
C ASN A 139 9.47 0.94 15.33
N ILE A 140 10.24 -0.03 15.82
CA ILE A 140 10.08 -0.57 17.19
C ILE A 140 10.25 0.50 18.29
N LYS A 141 10.85 1.65 17.96
CA LYS A 141 11.00 2.79 18.86
C LYS A 141 9.84 3.80 18.79
N PHE A 142 8.81 3.51 18.00
CA PHE A 142 7.56 4.27 18.02
C PHE A 142 6.61 3.58 18.99
N GLU A 143 6.33 4.26 20.09
CA GLU A 143 5.47 3.76 21.15
C GLU A 143 4.20 4.58 21.20
N MET A 144 3.08 3.90 21.40
CA MET A 144 1.79 4.53 21.55
C MET A 144 1.06 3.90 22.74
N LEU A 145 0.71 4.75 23.70
CA LEU A 145 -0.13 4.39 24.83
C LEU A 145 -1.56 4.78 24.51
N VAL A 146 -2.50 3.86 24.77
CA VAL A 146 -3.91 4.05 24.52
C VAL A 146 -4.63 3.98 25.85
N LEU A 147 -5.29 5.07 26.22
CA LEU A 147 -6.04 5.19 27.46
C LEU A 147 -7.45 5.71 27.16
N THR A 148 -8.42 5.28 27.96
CA THR A 148 -9.70 5.98 27.99
C THR A 148 -9.56 7.28 28.79
N ASP A 149 -10.41 8.26 28.49
CA ASP A 149 -10.54 9.48 29.28
C ASP A 149 -10.81 9.19 30.77
N GLU A 150 -11.71 8.25 31.06
CA GLU A 150 -12.00 7.78 32.42
C GLU A 150 -10.77 7.20 33.12
N ALA A 151 -10.01 6.33 32.45
CA ALA A 151 -8.81 5.70 33.02
C ALA A 151 -7.71 6.73 33.32
N LEU A 152 -7.52 7.70 32.42
CA LEU A 152 -6.54 8.77 32.59
C LEU A 152 -6.91 9.72 33.75
N LEU A 153 -8.18 10.10 33.84
CA LEU A 153 -8.69 10.92 34.94
C LEU A 153 -8.59 10.21 36.30
N ALA A 154 -8.87 8.91 36.33
CA ALA A 154 -8.77 8.09 37.55
C ALA A 154 -7.31 7.87 37.99
N GLY A 155 -6.41 7.59 37.04
CA GLY A 155 -5.00 7.30 37.32
C GLY A 155 -4.21 8.53 37.78
N GLY A 156 -4.54 9.72 37.25
CA GLY A 156 -3.91 10.96 37.68
C GLY A 156 -2.48 11.18 37.19
N THR A 157 -1.93 10.26 36.39
CA THR A 157 -0.56 10.27 35.86
C THR A 157 -0.43 11.23 34.68
N GLU A 158 0.58 12.10 34.72
CA GLU A 158 1.00 12.90 33.58
C GLU A 158 1.99 12.10 32.72
N PHE A 159 1.91 12.26 31.40
CA PHE A 159 2.77 11.55 30.46
C PHE A 159 3.66 12.53 29.70
N ASP A 160 4.95 12.20 29.61
CA ASP A 160 5.88 12.85 28.69
C ASP A 160 5.68 12.27 27.28
N ALA A 161 4.82 12.91 26.48
CA ALA A 161 4.50 12.50 25.12
C ALA A 161 4.86 13.59 24.10
N ASP A 162 5.31 13.16 22.92
CA ASP A 162 5.61 14.07 21.80
C ASP A 162 4.32 14.48 21.05
N VAL A 163 3.39 13.53 20.93
CA VAL A 163 2.12 13.69 20.23
C VAL A 163 0.99 13.19 21.11
N ALA A 164 -0.09 13.97 21.21
CA ALA A 164 -1.36 13.55 21.76
C ALA A 164 -2.44 13.56 20.68
N VAL A 165 -3.23 12.48 20.65
CA VAL A 165 -4.40 12.35 19.78
C VAL A 165 -5.61 12.03 20.65
N VAL A 166 -6.58 12.94 20.68
CA VAL A 166 -7.82 12.74 21.43
C VAL A 166 -8.95 12.39 20.49
N VAL A 167 -9.65 11.28 20.75
CA VAL A 167 -10.68 10.76 19.86
C VAL A 167 -11.97 10.52 20.62
N ALA A 168 -13.08 11.02 20.10
CA ALA A 168 -14.42 10.77 20.62
C ALA A 168 -14.65 11.15 22.10
N VAL A 169 -13.88 12.10 22.65
CA VAL A 169 -14.14 12.68 23.98
C VAL A 169 -15.14 13.82 23.83
N THR A 170 -16.43 13.50 23.96
CA THR A 170 -17.52 14.44 23.67
C THR A 170 -18.01 15.24 24.87
N ASP A 171 -17.71 14.78 26.09
CA ASP A 171 -18.06 15.51 27.31
C ASP A 171 -17.15 16.74 27.46
N VAL A 172 -17.78 17.92 27.51
CA VAL A 172 -17.09 19.22 27.55
C VAL A 172 -16.30 19.41 28.84
N GLU A 173 -16.81 18.94 29.98
CA GLU A 173 -16.13 19.09 31.25
C GLU A 173 -14.94 18.13 31.36
N VAL A 174 -15.09 16.91 30.87
CA VAL A 174 -13.97 15.96 30.72
C VAL A 174 -12.91 16.53 29.80
N ALA A 175 -13.29 17.07 28.63
CA ALA A 175 -12.36 17.68 27.68
C ALA A 175 -11.57 18.84 28.29
N LYS A 176 -12.23 19.73 29.06
CA LYS A 176 -11.55 20.82 29.80
C LYS A 176 -10.58 20.30 30.84
N GLN A 177 -10.95 19.25 31.58
CA GLN A 177 -10.07 18.63 32.57
C GLN A 177 -8.84 18.00 31.90
N LEU A 178 -9.04 17.26 30.80
CA LEU A 178 -7.94 16.70 30.01
C LEU A 178 -7.00 17.81 29.51
N GLN A 179 -7.58 18.85 28.90
CA GLN A 179 -6.84 19.98 28.35
C GLN A 179 -6.00 20.71 29.40
N SER A 180 -6.57 20.94 30.58
CA SER A 180 -5.93 21.71 31.66
C SER A 180 -5.01 20.88 32.55
N ARG A 181 -5.15 19.56 32.62
CA ARG A 181 -4.31 18.75 33.52
C ARG A 181 -3.25 17.93 32.80
N TYR A 182 -3.56 17.36 31.64
CA TYR A 182 -2.70 16.34 31.03
C TYR A 182 -2.10 16.79 29.69
N LEU A 183 -2.78 17.67 28.95
CA LEU A 183 -2.41 18.00 27.57
C LEU A 183 -1.61 19.31 27.44
N GLN A 184 -1.43 20.08 28.51
CA GLN A 184 -0.84 21.43 28.44
C GLN A 184 0.58 21.45 27.86
N ASN A 185 1.40 20.44 28.21
CA ASN A 185 2.83 20.42 27.90
C ASN A 185 3.17 19.64 26.63
N ILE A 186 2.19 18.98 26.02
CA ILE A 186 2.41 18.17 24.82
C ILE A 186 2.52 19.10 23.60
N PRO A 187 3.62 19.04 22.82
CA PRO A 187 3.86 20.01 21.76
C PRO A 187 2.94 19.81 20.55
N THR A 188 2.55 18.57 20.24
CA THR A 188 1.65 18.25 19.13
C THR A 188 0.39 17.61 19.66
N LEU A 189 -0.76 18.27 19.50
CA LEU A 189 -2.06 17.85 20.00
C LEU A 189 -3.11 18.02 18.90
N VAL A 190 -3.77 16.94 18.53
CA VAL A 190 -4.93 16.96 17.63
C VAL A 190 -6.10 16.25 18.29
N SER A 191 -7.31 16.67 17.94
CA SER A 191 -8.54 16.04 18.40
C SER A 191 -9.47 15.74 17.23
N PHE A 192 -10.13 14.58 17.31
CA PHE A 192 -11.08 14.12 16.32
C PHE A 192 -12.37 13.71 16.98
N ASP A 193 -13.51 14.09 16.39
CA ASP A 193 -14.85 13.74 16.88
C ASP A 193 -15.04 14.06 18.38
N SER A 194 -14.31 15.06 18.89
CA SER A 194 -14.22 15.42 20.31
C SER A 194 -14.75 16.84 20.56
N ALA A 195 -14.98 17.18 21.83
CA ALA A 195 -15.41 18.50 22.24
C ALA A 195 -14.42 19.60 21.80
N PRO A 196 -14.92 20.81 21.44
CA PRO A 196 -14.10 21.89 20.89
C PRO A 196 -13.12 22.50 21.90
N ASP A 197 -13.28 22.20 23.19
CA ASP A 197 -12.43 22.68 24.30
C ASP A 197 -11.01 22.09 24.26
N ILE A 198 -10.78 21.03 23.48
CA ILE A 198 -9.44 20.51 23.22
C ILE A 198 -8.80 21.33 22.11
N GLU A 199 -7.73 22.05 22.44
CA GLU A 199 -7.03 22.89 21.47
C GLU A 199 -6.29 22.04 20.43
N THR A 200 -6.07 22.59 19.23
CA THR A 200 -5.20 21.95 18.24
C THR A 200 -3.85 22.66 18.24
N ARG A 201 -2.79 21.91 18.50
CA ARG A 201 -1.40 22.39 18.55
C ARG A 201 -0.52 21.54 17.66
N LEU A 202 0.38 22.14 16.90
CA LEU A 202 1.32 21.41 16.05
C LEU A 202 2.74 21.95 16.27
N GLY A 203 3.63 21.14 16.82
CA GLY A 203 5.01 21.55 17.12
C GLY A 203 5.11 22.77 18.05
N GLY A 204 4.21 22.89 19.05
CA GLY A 204 4.13 24.01 19.98
C GLY A 204 3.24 25.16 19.50
N LEU A 205 2.88 25.21 18.22
CA LEU A 205 2.07 26.29 17.65
C LEU A 205 0.58 25.99 17.79
N LYS A 206 -0.19 26.89 18.40
CA LYS A 206 -1.66 26.79 18.44
C LYS A 206 -2.24 27.09 17.06
N VAL A 207 -2.93 26.10 16.48
CA VAL A 207 -3.54 26.18 15.14
C VAL A 207 -5.04 26.38 15.22
N LYS A 208 -5.72 25.87 16.26
CA LYS A 208 -7.14 26.15 16.55
C LYS A 208 -7.30 26.43 18.05
N PRO A 209 -8.12 27.42 18.46
CA PRO A 209 -8.83 28.41 17.62
C PRO A 209 -7.87 29.44 16.99
N VAL A 210 -8.26 30.04 15.87
CA VAL A 210 -7.44 31.01 15.13
C VAL A 210 -7.91 32.44 15.37
N ASP A 211 -7.02 33.33 15.80
CA ASP A 211 -7.30 34.76 15.83
C ASP A 211 -7.21 35.39 14.42
N GLN A 212 -7.96 36.45 14.13
CA GLN A 212 -8.02 37.08 12.80
C GLN A 212 -6.65 37.61 12.33
N VAL A 213 -5.82 38.09 13.27
CA VAL A 213 -4.47 38.58 12.98
C VAL A 213 -3.56 37.42 12.54
N GLU A 214 -3.69 36.26 13.17
CA GLU A 214 -2.91 35.07 12.83
C GLU A 214 -3.30 34.44 11.49
N LYS A 215 -4.57 34.56 11.08
CA LYS A 215 -5.06 34.19 9.75
C LYS A 215 -4.30 34.93 8.63
N VAL A 216 -4.06 36.23 8.83
CA VAL A 216 -3.36 37.08 7.85
C VAL A 216 -1.87 36.75 7.81
N LEU A 217 -1.22 36.58 8.97
CA LEU A 217 0.21 36.23 9.05
C LEU A 217 0.51 34.83 8.49
N GLY A 218 -0.42 33.88 8.63
CA GLY A 218 -0.31 32.52 8.07
C GLY A 218 -0.39 32.45 6.54
N ALA A 219 -0.80 33.52 5.85
CA ALA A 219 -0.85 33.56 4.39
C ALA A 219 0.54 33.74 3.74
N LEU A 220 1.55 34.16 4.52
CA LEU A 220 2.91 34.39 4.02
C LEU A 220 3.56 33.07 3.56
N PRO A 221 4.22 33.05 2.37
CA PRO A 221 4.99 31.89 1.91
C PRO A 221 6.12 31.54 2.89
N GLY A 222 6.21 30.26 3.28
CA GLY A 222 7.28 29.77 4.15
C GLY A 222 7.06 30.00 5.65
N SER A 223 5.87 30.46 6.08
CA SER A 223 5.57 30.59 7.50
C SER A 223 5.34 29.23 8.16
N GLN A 224 5.84 29.06 9.39
CA GLN A 224 5.64 27.84 10.18
C GLN A 224 4.16 27.48 10.33
N ARG A 225 3.27 28.49 10.41
CA ARG A 225 1.82 28.28 10.46
C ARG A 225 1.24 27.72 9.17
N LYS A 226 1.68 28.21 8.00
CA LYS A 226 1.22 27.67 6.71
C LYS A 226 1.58 26.20 6.58
N GLU A 227 2.76 25.83 7.07
CA GLU A 227 3.27 24.47 7.00
C GLU A 227 2.51 23.57 7.99
N ALA A 228 2.23 24.07 9.20
CA ALA A 228 1.34 23.39 10.16
C ALA A 228 -0.08 23.20 9.62
N LEU A 229 -0.66 24.21 8.95
CA LEU A 229 -1.99 24.09 8.33
C LEU A 229 -2.03 23.08 7.19
N LYS A 230 -0.94 22.92 6.43
CA LYS A 230 -0.84 21.86 5.41
C LYS A 230 -0.81 20.47 6.05
N VAL A 231 -0.03 20.31 7.12
CA VAL A 231 0.01 19.04 7.88
C VAL A 231 -1.36 18.73 8.45
N LEU A 232 -2.03 19.72 9.06
CA LEU A 232 -3.38 19.55 9.59
C LEU A 232 -4.40 19.19 8.51
N SER A 233 -4.37 19.85 7.34
CA SER A 233 -5.25 19.50 6.21
C SER A 233 -5.04 18.07 5.75
N LEU A 234 -3.79 17.63 5.64
CA LEU A 234 -3.45 16.28 5.24
C LEU A 234 -3.95 15.24 6.25
N VAL A 235 -3.83 15.54 7.53
CA VAL A 235 -4.32 14.71 8.65
C VAL A 235 -5.84 14.67 8.68
N ASP A 236 -6.51 15.82 8.56
CA ASP A 236 -7.99 15.93 8.55
C ASP A 236 -8.58 15.21 7.33
N GLU A 237 -7.98 15.35 6.14
CA GLU A 237 -8.38 14.64 4.92
C GLU A 237 -8.22 13.12 5.04
N ALA A 238 -7.13 12.66 5.67
CA ALA A 238 -6.93 11.24 5.96
C ALA A 238 -7.98 10.72 6.94
N TRP A 239 -8.18 11.42 8.06
CA TRP A 239 -9.19 11.05 9.05
C TRP A 239 -10.60 10.95 8.44
N ALA A 240 -10.95 11.90 7.57
CA ALA A 240 -12.26 11.95 6.92
C ALA A 240 -12.54 10.75 6.00
N ARG A 241 -11.52 10.05 5.50
CA ARG A 241 -11.70 8.85 4.65
C ARG A 241 -12.14 7.61 5.44
N LYS A 242 -12.06 7.63 6.77
CA LYS A 242 -12.54 6.57 7.66
C LYS A 242 -12.02 5.18 7.25
N SER A 243 -10.72 5.08 7.00
CA SER A 243 -10.02 3.82 6.77
C SER A 243 -8.93 3.62 7.82
N SER A 244 -8.65 2.37 8.20
CA SER A 244 -7.62 2.08 9.20
C SER A 244 -6.22 2.49 8.72
N ASP A 245 -5.95 2.35 7.41
CA ASP A 245 -4.71 2.81 6.78
C ASP A 245 -4.56 4.33 6.86
N ASP A 246 -5.65 5.08 6.73
CA ASP A 246 -5.63 6.53 6.84
C ASP A 246 -5.45 7.03 8.27
N VAL A 247 -6.03 6.33 9.26
CA VAL A 247 -5.76 6.61 10.69
C VAL A 247 -4.27 6.40 10.98
N ARG A 248 -3.71 5.26 10.57
CA ARG A 248 -2.27 5.00 10.70
C ARG A 248 -1.44 6.07 9.98
N PHE A 249 -1.84 6.45 8.77
CA PHE A 249 -1.14 7.47 7.99
C PHE A 249 -1.16 8.84 8.70
N ALA A 250 -2.30 9.26 9.25
CA ALA A 250 -2.41 10.48 10.03
C ALA A 250 -1.43 10.51 11.22
N LEU A 251 -1.34 9.40 11.97
CA LEU A 251 -0.38 9.25 13.07
C LEU A 251 1.06 9.37 12.59
N LEU A 252 1.42 8.65 11.52
CA LEU A 252 2.78 8.71 10.96
C LEU A 252 3.13 10.09 10.42
N VAL A 253 2.18 10.85 9.87
CA VAL A 253 2.40 12.23 9.40
C VAL A 253 2.71 13.16 10.57
N LEU A 254 2.02 13.01 11.71
CA LEU A 254 2.31 13.80 12.91
C LEU A 254 3.71 13.51 13.45
N ILE A 255 4.08 12.23 13.54
CA ILE A 255 5.43 11.79 13.93
C ILE A 255 6.49 12.35 12.97
N ASP A 256 6.29 12.18 11.66
CA ASP A 256 7.22 12.60 10.61
C ASP A 256 7.47 14.11 10.60
N SER A 257 6.42 14.88 10.88
CA SER A 257 6.46 16.34 10.79
C SER A 257 7.06 17.00 12.03
N TYR A 258 6.87 16.41 13.21
CA TYR A 258 7.15 17.09 14.49
C TYR A 258 8.06 16.33 15.45
N VAL A 259 8.31 15.05 15.23
CA VAL A 259 9.07 14.21 16.16
C VAL A 259 10.33 13.69 15.49
N THR A 260 10.18 12.84 14.47
CA THR A 260 11.31 12.19 13.81
C THR A 260 10.94 11.72 12.41
N PRO A 261 11.85 11.78 11.43
CA PRO A 261 11.60 11.28 10.08
C PRO A 261 11.10 9.83 10.02
N VAL A 262 9.98 9.61 9.33
CA VAL A 262 9.40 8.30 9.04
C VAL A 262 9.79 7.88 7.62
N THR A 263 10.51 6.76 7.50
CA THR A 263 11.04 6.29 6.21
C THR A 263 9.96 6.10 5.15
N LEU A 264 8.77 5.58 5.51
CA LEU A 264 7.66 5.38 4.56
C LEU A 264 7.14 6.70 3.97
N LEU A 265 7.33 7.82 4.66
CA LEU A 265 6.82 9.14 4.26
C LEU A 265 7.85 9.97 3.51
N LYS A 266 9.04 9.42 3.22
CA LYS A 266 10.11 10.11 2.47
C LYS A 266 9.63 10.71 1.15
N ASN A 267 8.65 10.10 0.47
CA ASN A 267 8.11 10.60 -0.78
C ASN A 267 7.35 11.93 -0.65
N LEU A 268 6.78 12.23 0.52
CA LEU A 268 6.13 13.52 0.78
C LEU A 268 7.10 14.69 0.60
N ARG A 269 8.40 14.42 0.66
CA ARG A 269 9.49 15.40 0.59
C ARG A 269 10.18 15.44 -0.78
N ALA A 270 9.79 14.56 -1.71
CA ALA A 270 10.51 14.34 -2.95
C ALA A 270 10.03 15.25 -4.10
N THR A 271 10.42 16.53 -4.06
CA THR A 271 10.35 17.39 -5.25
C THR A 271 11.53 18.36 -5.26
N SER A 272 12.35 18.31 -6.32
CA SER A 272 13.45 19.26 -6.51
C SER A 272 13.62 19.66 -7.98
N LEU A 273 14.23 20.81 -8.24
CA LEU A 273 14.66 21.25 -9.57
C LEU A 273 15.55 20.20 -10.26
N ALA A 274 16.33 19.44 -9.49
CA ALA A 274 17.19 18.36 -10.00
C ALA A 274 16.37 17.22 -10.63
N SER A 275 15.19 16.92 -10.09
CA SER A 275 14.31 15.90 -10.65
C SER A 275 13.80 16.28 -12.04
N VAL A 276 13.38 17.53 -12.22
CA VAL A 276 12.95 18.04 -13.53
C VAL A 276 14.09 18.01 -14.54
N GLN A 277 15.30 18.43 -14.14
CA GLN A 277 16.48 18.39 -14.98
C GLN A 277 16.84 16.97 -15.41
N CYS A 278 16.75 15.99 -14.49
CA CYS A 278 16.97 14.57 -14.82
C CYS A 278 16.00 14.08 -15.88
N MET A 279 14.70 14.38 -15.73
CA MET A 279 13.67 13.92 -16.66
C MET A 279 13.87 14.50 -18.05
N VAL A 280 14.10 15.81 -18.14
CA VAL A 280 14.33 16.48 -19.44
C VAL A 280 15.59 15.96 -20.11
N LYS A 281 16.65 15.67 -19.34
CA LYS A 281 17.93 15.16 -19.88
C LYS A 281 17.81 13.72 -20.41
N ASN A 282 17.16 12.83 -19.65
CA ASN A 282 17.21 11.39 -19.92
C ASN A 282 15.95 10.84 -20.62
N CYS A 283 14.80 11.50 -20.45
CA CYS A 283 13.47 10.98 -20.85
C CYS A 283 12.72 11.89 -21.82
N ARG A 284 13.42 12.80 -22.52
CA ARG A 284 12.80 13.83 -23.39
C ARG A 284 11.82 13.26 -24.41
N SER A 285 12.15 12.15 -25.06
CA SER A 285 11.30 11.56 -26.10
C SER A 285 10.04 10.94 -25.50
N GLN A 286 10.14 10.27 -24.35
CA GLN A 286 9.00 9.70 -23.64
C GLN A 286 8.09 10.79 -23.06
N ILE A 287 8.68 11.87 -22.53
CA ILE A 287 7.95 13.07 -22.09
C ILE A 287 7.14 13.65 -23.25
N LEU A 288 7.79 13.91 -24.40
CA LEU A 288 7.10 14.48 -25.56
C LEU A 288 6.01 13.54 -26.07
N ALA A 289 6.27 12.23 -26.13
CA ALA A 289 5.28 11.25 -26.55
C ALA A 289 4.07 11.21 -25.59
N CYS A 290 4.28 11.31 -24.29
CA CYS A 290 3.20 11.37 -23.31
C CYS A 290 2.41 12.68 -23.40
N ILE A 291 3.07 13.83 -23.55
CA ILE A 291 2.39 15.13 -23.68
C ILE A 291 1.57 15.21 -24.98
N LEU A 292 1.93 14.48 -26.02
CA LEU A 292 1.15 14.40 -27.25
C LEU A 292 0.04 13.35 -27.20
N ASP A 293 0.02 12.49 -26.18
CA ASP A 293 -1.00 11.46 -25.96
C ASP A 293 -2.09 11.99 -25.00
N PRO A 294 -3.36 12.04 -25.42
CA PRO A 294 -4.42 12.62 -24.60
C PRO A 294 -4.67 11.83 -23.32
N ASP A 295 -4.58 10.51 -23.37
CA ASP A 295 -4.75 9.63 -22.22
C ASP A 295 -3.60 9.83 -21.23
N CYS A 296 -2.35 9.81 -21.69
CA CYS A 296 -1.20 10.04 -20.82
C CYS A 296 -1.25 11.41 -20.14
N ARG A 297 -1.59 12.48 -20.86
CA ARG A 297 -1.79 13.81 -20.25
C ARG A 297 -2.86 13.79 -19.17
N THR A 298 -4.00 13.18 -19.46
CA THR A 298 -5.12 13.11 -18.52
C THR A 298 -4.75 12.30 -17.29
N ALA A 299 -4.00 11.20 -17.47
CA ALA A 299 -3.43 10.42 -16.38
C ALA A 299 -2.52 11.27 -15.48
N LEU A 300 -1.59 12.03 -16.07
CA LEU A 300 -0.69 12.90 -15.32
C LEU A 300 -1.45 13.99 -14.55
N THR A 301 -2.42 14.65 -15.17
CA THR A 301 -3.27 15.65 -14.49
C THR A 301 -4.09 15.01 -13.37
N CYS A 302 -4.62 13.81 -13.57
CA CYS A 302 -5.35 13.07 -12.54
C CYS A 302 -4.45 12.76 -11.34
N LEU A 303 -3.25 12.21 -11.59
CA LEU A 303 -2.27 11.87 -10.54
C LEU A 303 -1.80 13.10 -9.74
N GLN A 304 -1.74 14.27 -10.36
CA GLN A 304 -1.38 15.52 -9.67
C GLN A 304 -2.41 15.92 -8.60
N ASN A 305 -3.67 15.54 -8.80
CA ASN A 305 -4.78 15.86 -7.91
C ASN A 305 -4.98 14.82 -6.80
N CYS A 306 -4.29 13.68 -6.87
CA CYS A 306 -4.30 12.70 -5.79
C CYS A 306 -3.48 13.21 -4.59
N ALA A 307 -3.95 12.91 -3.38
CA ALA A 307 -3.12 13.08 -2.19
C ALA A 307 -1.86 12.19 -2.31
N PRO A 308 -0.69 12.62 -1.83
CA PRO A 308 0.59 11.94 -2.10
C PRO A 308 0.69 10.45 -1.70
N THR A 309 -0.13 10.01 -0.73
CA THR A 309 -0.19 8.63 -0.24
C THR A 309 -1.51 7.94 -0.57
N ASP A 310 -2.40 8.60 -1.31
CA ASP A 310 -3.65 8.00 -1.76
C ASP A 310 -3.38 7.06 -2.95
N GLN A 311 -3.09 5.82 -2.60
CA GLN A 311 -2.82 4.74 -3.55
C GLN A 311 -4.08 4.38 -4.35
N VAL A 312 -5.27 4.52 -3.77
CA VAL A 312 -6.54 4.24 -4.44
C VAL A 312 -6.77 5.23 -5.57
N CYS A 313 -6.64 6.54 -5.30
CA CYS A 313 -6.73 7.59 -6.31
C CYS A 313 -5.69 7.38 -7.41
N SER A 314 -4.43 7.14 -7.01
CA SER A 314 -3.32 6.98 -7.94
C SER A 314 -3.56 5.80 -8.90
N TYR A 315 -3.97 4.66 -8.36
CA TYR A 315 -4.26 3.47 -9.13
C TYR A 315 -5.45 3.68 -10.07
N ARG A 316 -6.55 4.28 -9.58
CA ARG A 316 -7.73 4.57 -10.42
C ARG A 316 -7.41 5.52 -11.57
N CYS A 317 -6.58 6.53 -11.35
CA CYS A 317 -6.09 7.41 -12.41
C CYS A 317 -5.33 6.62 -13.48
N ILE A 318 -4.36 5.79 -13.07
CA ILE A 318 -3.53 5.00 -13.99
C ILE A 318 -4.40 4.06 -14.81
N VAL A 319 -5.27 3.28 -14.17
CA VAL A 319 -6.09 2.29 -14.86
C VAL A 319 -7.15 2.90 -15.77
N SER A 320 -7.65 4.10 -15.45
CA SER A 320 -8.62 4.80 -16.30
C SER A 320 -8.02 5.31 -17.61
N TYR A 321 -6.73 5.63 -17.61
CA TYR A 321 -6.01 6.26 -18.72
C TYR A 321 -4.75 5.48 -19.13
N GLU A 322 -4.74 4.17 -18.86
CA GLU A 322 -3.60 3.28 -19.13
C GLU A 322 -3.26 3.29 -20.63
N SER A 323 -2.05 3.74 -20.97
CA SER A 323 -1.59 3.81 -22.36
C SER A 323 -0.11 3.39 -22.48
N PRO A 324 0.34 2.85 -23.65
CA PRO A 324 1.75 2.53 -23.87
C PRO A 324 2.68 3.75 -23.72
N LYS A 325 2.15 4.97 -23.90
CA LYS A 325 2.93 6.21 -23.74
C LYS A 325 3.13 6.54 -22.27
N LEU A 326 2.09 6.35 -21.45
CA LEU A 326 2.18 6.44 -19.99
C LEU A 326 3.17 5.42 -19.44
N GLU A 327 3.06 4.16 -19.84
CA GLU A 327 3.98 3.10 -19.42
C GLU A 327 5.45 3.44 -19.76
N ALA A 328 5.71 3.86 -21.00
CA ALA A 328 7.06 4.21 -21.44
C ALA A 328 7.62 5.45 -20.71
N PHE A 329 6.77 6.44 -20.43
CA PHE A 329 7.12 7.61 -19.63
C PHE A 329 7.51 7.22 -18.20
N THR A 330 6.64 6.49 -17.51
CA THR A 330 6.84 6.04 -16.13
C THR A 330 8.07 5.14 -16.01
N LEU A 331 8.25 4.20 -16.95
CA LEU A 331 9.44 3.34 -17.04
C LEU A 331 10.73 4.13 -17.17
N CYS A 332 10.73 5.20 -17.96
CA CYS A 332 11.93 6.03 -18.10
C CYS A 332 12.23 6.80 -16.82
N VAL A 333 11.22 7.54 -16.32
CA VAL A 333 11.37 8.51 -15.23
C VAL A 333 11.63 7.83 -13.89
N LEU A 334 10.84 6.81 -13.54
CA LEU A 334 10.93 6.14 -12.24
C LEU A 334 11.92 4.99 -12.29
N GLN A 335 11.74 4.08 -13.24
CA GLN A 335 12.40 2.78 -13.16
C GLN A 335 13.83 2.76 -13.74
N LYS A 336 14.06 3.42 -14.89
CA LYS A 336 15.38 3.42 -15.55
C LYS A 336 16.34 4.47 -15.00
N HIS A 337 15.84 5.68 -14.74
CA HIS A 337 16.68 6.79 -14.31
C HIS A 337 16.42 7.25 -12.88
N ASN A 338 15.34 6.78 -12.25
CA ASN A 338 14.91 7.17 -10.90
C ASN A 338 15.08 8.68 -10.65
N CYS A 339 14.54 9.50 -11.55
CA CYS A 339 14.72 10.94 -11.51
C CYS A 339 14.10 11.60 -10.27
N LEU A 340 13.23 10.89 -9.54
CA LEU A 340 12.67 11.32 -8.27
C LEU A 340 13.52 10.90 -7.06
N GLY A 341 14.52 10.02 -7.24
CA GLY A 341 15.36 9.53 -6.16
C GLY A 341 14.60 8.73 -5.11
N LEU A 342 13.51 8.08 -5.51
CA LEU A 342 12.65 7.33 -4.61
C LEU A 342 13.19 5.92 -4.41
N SER A 343 12.97 5.38 -3.22
CA SER A 343 13.24 3.99 -2.89
C SER A 343 12.33 3.60 -1.75
N ALA A 344 11.86 2.36 -1.77
CA ALA A 344 11.11 1.78 -0.67
C ALA A 344 11.39 0.29 -0.59
N ASP A 345 11.42 -0.21 0.64
CA ASP A 345 11.71 -1.61 0.93
C ASP A 345 10.43 -2.38 1.21
N ILE A 346 10.44 -3.68 0.97
CA ILE A 346 9.33 -4.56 1.35
C ILE A 346 9.22 -4.53 2.88
N LEU A 347 8.02 -4.27 3.39
CA LEU A 347 7.75 -4.30 4.82
C LEU A 347 7.76 -5.76 5.28
N MET A 348 8.68 -6.10 6.18
CA MET A 348 8.80 -7.46 6.71
C MET A 348 8.09 -7.65 8.06
N GLN A 349 7.61 -6.55 8.66
CA GLN A 349 6.79 -6.58 9.86
C GLN A 349 5.31 -6.34 9.52
N PRO A 350 4.36 -6.99 10.22
CA PRO A 350 4.61 -8.05 11.20
C PRO A 350 5.19 -9.31 10.54
N ASP A 351 5.99 -10.08 11.29
CA ASP A 351 6.61 -11.32 10.80
C ASP A 351 5.59 -12.47 10.72
N VAL A 352 4.78 -12.44 9.67
CA VAL A 352 3.75 -13.45 9.40
C VAL A 352 4.42 -14.78 9.05
N GLN A 353 4.12 -15.82 9.83
CA GLN A 353 4.60 -17.18 9.55
C GLN A 353 3.70 -17.87 8.52
N PRO A 354 4.27 -18.63 7.56
CA PRO A 354 3.48 -19.44 6.64
C PRO A 354 2.88 -20.67 7.32
N LEU A 355 1.86 -21.26 6.70
CA LEU A 355 1.26 -22.53 7.06
C LEU A 355 2.34 -23.63 7.10
N GLN A 356 2.41 -24.36 8.21
CA GLN A 356 3.46 -25.36 8.45
C GLN A 356 3.03 -26.78 8.07
N ALA A 357 1.75 -27.09 8.20
CA ALA A 357 1.19 -28.40 7.86
C ALA A 357 -0.19 -28.27 7.20
N PHE A 358 -0.52 -29.20 6.33
CA PHE A 358 -1.84 -29.31 5.69
C PHE A 358 -2.28 -30.77 5.67
N ARG A 359 -3.50 -31.04 6.17
CA ARG A 359 -4.03 -32.40 6.35
C ARG A 359 -3.08 -33.33 7.15
N GLY A 360 -2.38 -32.78 8.14
CA GLY A 360 -1.46 -33.50 9.02
C GLY A 360 -0.04 -33.67 8.47
N GLU A 361 0.21 -33.33 7.21
CA GLU A 361 1.53 -33.46 6.57
C GLU A 361 2.27 -32.13 6.53
N PRO A 362 3.61 -32.11 6.70
CA PRO A 362 4.41 -30.90 6.55
C PRO A 362 4.30 -30.27 5.15
N ILE A 363 4.24 -28.94 5.09
CA ILE A 363 4.22 -28.22 3.81
C ILE A 363 5.57 -28.35 3.10
N THR A 364 5.54 -28.89 1.89
CA THR A 364 6.63 -28.86 0.90
C THR A 364 6.39 -27.74 -0.11
N HIS A 365 7.42 -27.35 -0.88
CA HIS A 365 7.23 -26.36 -1.94
C HIS A 365 6.19 -26.80 -2.98
N GLU A 366 6.17 -28.08 -3.33
CA GLU A 366 5.20 -28.65 -4.27
C GLU A 366 3.78 -28.55 -3.72
N SER A 367 3.58 -28.91 -2.44
CA SER A 367 2.26 -28.79 -1.80
C SER A 367 1.82 -27.34 -1.64
N ALA A 368 2.73 -26.41 -1.32
CA ALA A 368 2.41 -24.98 -1.22
C ALA A 368 1.97 -24.40 -2.58
N GLU A 369 2.64 -24.78 -3.66
CA GLU A 369 2.20 -24.41 -5.01
C GLU A 369 0.81 -24.97 -5.33
N ASP A 370 0.50 -26.21 -4.93
CA ASP A 370 -0.82 -26.81 -5.13
C ASP A 370 -1.91 -26.09 -4.33
N LEU A 371 -1.62 -25.63 -3.11
CA LEU A 371 -2.54 -24.82 -2.32
C LEU A 371 -2.85 -23.49 -3.00
N PHE A 372 -1.85 -22.84 -3.61
CA PHE A 372 -2.11 -21.66 -4.44
C PHE A 372 -2.90 -22.00 -5.71
N ILE A 373 -2.56 -23.09 -6.41
CA ILE A 373 -3.32 -23.53 -7.61
C ILE A 373 -4.78 -23.84 -7.27
N GLY A 374 -5.04 -24.39 -6.08
CA GLY A 374 -6.37 -24.53 -5.50
C GLY A 374 -7.32 -25.29 -6.43
N TRP A 375 -8.34 -24.59 -6.92
CA TRP A 375 -9.42 -25.17 -7.71
C TRP A 375 -9.12 -25.30 -9.21
N LEU A 376 -8.08 -24.65 -9.73
CA LEU A 376 -7.81 -24.59 -11.17
C LEU A 376 -7.64 -26.00 -11.76
N GLY A 377 -8.44 -26.32 -12.78
CA GLY A 377 -8.44 -27.63 -13.44
C GLY A 377 -9.23 -28.72 -12.71
N ARG A 378 -9.73 -28.48 -11.50
CA ARG A 378 -10.60 -29.44 -10.78
C ARG A 378 -12.00 -29.46 -11.39
N PRO A 379 -12.76 -30.56 -11.25
CA PRO A 379 -14.15 -30.62 -11.71
C PRO A 379 -14.99 -29.49 -11.12
N ASN A 380 -15.73 -28.77 -11.97
CA ASN A 380 -16.63 -27.71 -11.54
C ASN A 380 -18.08 -28.22 -11.58
N PRO A 381 -18.74 -28.43 -10.42
CA PRO A 381 -20.12 -28.91 -10.39
C PRO A 381 -21.11 -27.94 -11.04
N ASN A 382 -20.74 -26.66 -11.13
CA ASN A 382 -21.60 -25.59 -11.67
C ASN A 382 -21.42 -25.40 -13.19
N ALA A 383 -20.40 -26.00 -13.80
CA ALA A 383 -20.14 -25.88 -15.24
C ALA A 383 -20.25 -27.25 -15.89
N LYS A 384 -21.26 -27.45 -16.75
CA LYS A 384 -21.67 -28.70 -17.45
C LYS A 384 -20.51 -29.65 -17.88
N GLY A 385 -19.86 -30.32 -16.93
CA GLY A 385 -18.67 -31.15 -17.14
C GLY A 385 -17.35 -30.41 -17.42
N ALA A 386 -17.31 -29.07 -17.37
CA ALA A 386 -16.07 -28.31 -17.56
C ALA A 386 -15.32 -28.14 -16.23
N PRO A 387 -13.97 -28.16 -16.20
CA PRO A 387 -13.22 -27.86 -14.99
C PRO A 387 -13.24 -26.36 -14.64
N PHE A 388 -12.81 -26.01 -13.43
CA PHE A 388 -12.56 -24.61 -13.07
C PHE A 388 -11.42 -24.02 -13.91
N GLU A 389 -11.62 -22.77 -14.37
CA GLU A 389 -10.64 -22.01 -15.15
C GLU A 389 -9.83 -21.00 -14.31
N TYR A 390 -9.97 -21.08 -12.98
CA TYR A 390 -9.32 -20.22 -12.01
C TYR A 390 -9.00 -20.99 -10.73
N SER A 391 -8.04 -20.49 -9.96
CA SER A 391 -7.59 -21.10 -8.71
C SER A 391 -8.50 -20.76 -7.54
N TRP A 392 -8.82 -19.48 -7.42
CA TRP A 392 -9.50 -18.92 -6.26
C TRP A 392 -10.29 -17.67 -6.64
N ARG A 393 -11.36 -17.38 -5.89
CA ARG A 393 -12.13 -16.15 -5.96
C ARG A 393 -11.88 -15.35 -4.69
N VAL A 394 -11.56 -14.06 -4.81
CA VAL A 394 -11.38 -13.20 -3.63
C VAL A 394 -12.75 -12.85 -3.06
N VAL A 395 -12.92 -13.11 -1.77
CA VAL A 395 -14.09 -12.72 -0.99
C VAL A 395 -13.92 -11.31 -0.43
N ALA A 396 -12.74 -11.06 0.14
CA ALA A 396 -12.37 -9.77 0.69
C ALA A 396 -10.85 -9.64 0.77
N GLY A 397 -10.35 -8.41 0.87
CA GLY A 397 -8.95 -8.18 1.20
C GLY A 397 -8.73 -6.84 1.89
N GLN A 398 -7.54 -6.66 2.45
CA GLN A 398 -7.25 -5.55 3.36
C GLN A 398 -6.83 -4.26 2.62
N ASN A 399 -6.12 -4.38 1.50
CA ASN A 399 -5.57 -3.18 0.86
C ASN A 399 -6.59 -2.56 -0.09
N ALA A 400 -7.10 -1.37 0.25
CA ALA A 400 -8.11 -0.70 -0.57
C ALA A 400 -7.67 -0.48 -2.04
N ALA A 401 -6.37 -0.23 -2.28
CA ALA A 401 -5.87 0.07 -3.62
C ALA A 401 -5.75 -1.16 -4.52
N TYR A 402 -5.66 -2.36 -3.94
CA TYR A 402 -5.38 -3.59 -4.68
C TYR A 402 -6.45 -4.66 -4.53
N ASP A 403 -7.20 -4.65 -3.42
CA ASP A 403 -8.09 -5.75 -3.02
C ASP A 403 -9.58 -5.38 -3.06
N GLN A 404 -9.94 -4.11 -3.33
CA GLN A 404 -11.35 -3.66 -3.37
C GLN A 404 -12.01 -3.79 -4.77
N PHE A 405 -11.33 -4.38 -5.74
CA PHE A 405 -11.85 -4.51 -7.10
C PHE A 405 -13.02 -5.51 -7.20
N PRO A 406 -14.05 -5.26 -8.01
CA PRO A 406 -15.09 -6.25 -8.29
C PRO A 406 -14.54 -7.46 -9.05
N CYS A 407 -15.21 -8.61 -8.90
CA CYS A 407 -15.00 -9.81 -9.72
C CYS A 407 -13.54 -10.27 -9.79
N GLN A 408 -12.90 -10.54 -8.66
CA GLN A 408 -11.49 -10.95 -8.64
C GLN A 408 -11.32 -12.46 -8.71
N TYR A 409 -10.59 -12.90 -9.72
CA TYR A 409 -10.15 -14.26 -9.95
C TYR A 409 -8.63 -14.32 -9.81
N GLN A 410 -8.16 -15.30 -9.06
CA GLN A 410 -6.73 -15.58 -8.94
C GLN A 410 -6.40 -16.82 -9.74
N LEU A 411 -5.38 -16.73 -10.59
CA LEU A 411 -4.88 -17.85 -11.39
C LEU A 411 -3.43 -18.10 -11.02
N PHE A 412 -3.17 -19.19 -10.32
CA PHE A 412 -1.84 -19.69 -10.04
C PHE A 412 -1.61 -20.95 -10.88
N TYR A 413 -0.48 -21.04 -11.56
CA TYR A 413 -0.20 -22.20 -12.42
C TYR A 413 1.29 -22.40 -12.65
N ARG A 414 1.68 -23.64 -12.92
CA ARG A 414 3.06 -23.99 -13.30
C ARG A 414 3.26 -23.74 -14.79
N GLY A 415 4.34 -23.04 -15.11
CA GLY A 415 4.72 -22.78 -16.49
C GLY A 415 5.38 -23.99 -17.16
N LYS A 416 5.75 -23.82 -18.43
CA LYS A 416 6.37 -24.88 -19.26
C LYS A 416 7.75 -25.32 -18.76
N ALA A 417 8.52 -24.40 -18.17
CA ALA A 417 9.84 -24.71 -17.67
C ALA A 417 9.74 -25.35 -16.29
N LYS A 418 10.59 -26.35 -16.02
CA LYS A 418 10.66 -27.00 -14.70
C LYS A 418 10.92 -25.96 -13.61
N GLY A 419 10.09 -25.96 -12.57
CA GLY A 419 10.17 -25.00 -11.46
C GLY A 419 9.73 -23.57 -11.80
N SER A 420 9.10 -23.35 -12.96
CA SER A 420 8.47 -22.07 -13.27
C SER A 420 7.02 -22.03 -12.78
N MET A 421 6.65 -20.94 -12.12
CA MET A 421 5.29 -20.67 -11.68
C MET A 421 4.92 -19.24 -12.04
N TRP A 422 3.64 -19.03 -12.31
CA TRP A 422 3.05 -17.76 -12.71
C TRP A 422 1.81 -17.48 -11.89
N TYR A 423 1.53 -16.20 -11.72
CA TYR A 423 0.36 -15.69 -11.04
C TYR A 423 -0.28 -14.60 -11.88
N ASP A 424 -1.55 -14.80 -12.23
CA ASP A 424 -2.34 -13.88 -13.04
C ASP A 424 -3.59 -13.47 -12.27
N PRO A 425 -3.60 -12.33 -11.55
CA PRO A 425 -4.83 -11.78 -11.03
C PRO A 425 -5.66 -11.21 -12.19
N VAL A 426 -6.94 -11.55 -12.22
CA VAL A 426 -7.93 -11.07 -13.20
C VAL A 426 -9.09 -10.42 -12.44
N PHE A 427 -9.34 -9.15 -12.68
CA PHE A 427 -10.32 -8.37 -11.90
C PHE A 427 -10.99 -7.30 -12.76
N LYS A 428 -12.17 -6.84 -12.33
CA LYS A 428 -12.81 -5.68 -12.95
C LYS A 428 -12.38 -4.40 -12.24
N VAL A 429 -12.19 -3.32 -12.98
CA VAL A 429 -11.99 -1.99 -12.43
C VAL A 429 -13.07 -1.07 -12.97
N GLN A 430 -13.66 -0.28 -12.08
CA GLN A 430 -14.50 0.86 -12.47
C GLN A 430 -13.60 2.07 -12.71
N THR A 431 -13.55 2.52 -13.96
CA THR A 431 -12.79 3.71 -14.34
C THR A 431 -13.46 4.98 -13.80
N LEU A 432 -12.75 6.11 -13.87
CA LEU A 432 -13.27 7.41 -13.42
C LEU A 432 -14.48 7.90 -14.23
N ASP A 433 -14.62 7.44 -15.47
CA ASP A 433 -15.79 7.64 -16.33
C ASP A 433 -16.80 6.47 -16.24
N GLU A 434 -16.78 5.74 -15.12
CA GLU A 434 -17.75 4.71 -14.71
C GLU A 434 -17.84 3.46 -15.58
N ARG A 435 -16.94 3.28 -16.56
CA ARG A 435 -16.86 2.05 -17.36
C ARG A 435 -16.26 0.91 -16.53
N MET A 436 -16.75 -0.30 -16.77
CA MET A 436 -16.21 -1.52 -16.18
C MET A 436 -15.25 -2.21 -17.14
N LEU A 437 -13.98 -2.30 -16.78
CA LEU A 437 -12.93 -2.90 -17.60
C LEU A 437 -12.33 -4.12 -16.90
N TRP A 438 -12.11 -5.20 -17.64
CA TRP A 438 -11.29 -6.32 -17.17
C TRP A 438 -9.81 -5.96 -17.22
N ARG A 439 -9.09 -6.27 -16.15
CA ARG A 439 -7.65 -6.18 -16.06
C ARG A 439 -7.08 -7.54 -15.72
N ARG A 440 -5.94 -7.83 -16.32
CA ARG A 440 -5.10 -8.99 -16.04
C ARG A 440 -3.67 -8.50 -15.88
N ARG A 441 -2.99 -8.96 -14.85
CA ARG A 441 -1.55 -8.74 -14.66
C ARG A 441 -0.85 -10.09 -14.71
N HIS A 442 0.45 -10.09 -15.02
CA HIS A 442 1.21 -11.33 -15.24
C HIS A 442 2.48 -11.30 -14.39
N TYR A 443 2.44 -12.01 -13.27
CA TYR A 443 3.52 -12.06 -12.29
C TYR A 443 4.36 -13.32 -12.47
N ARG A 444 5.67 -13.13 -12.43
CA ARG A 444 6.58 -14.24 -12.23
C ARG A 444 6.61 -14.62 -10.76
N VAL A 445 6.41 -15.90 -10.46
CA VAL A 445 6.48 -16.44 -9.10
C VAL A 445 7.80 -17.20 -8.91
N LYS A 446 8.45 -16.98 -7.77
CA LYS A 446 9.62 -17.73 -7.32
C LYS A 446 9.41 -18.19 -5.89
N ARG A 447 9.73 -19.45 -5.61
CA ARG A 447 9.83 -19.98 -4.25
C ARG A 447 10.91 -19.21 -3.48
N ASP A 448 10.65 -18.95 -2.22
CA ASP A 448 11.69 -18.60 -1.26
C ASP A 448 12.19 -19.87 -0.54
N ILE A 449 13.07 -19.76 0.46
CA ILE A 449 13.69 -20.90 1.15
C ILE A 449 12.66 -21.70 1.97
N VAL A 450 11.68 -21.02 2.56
CA VAL A 450 10.67 -21.64 3.42
C VAL A 450 9.47 -22.08 2.56
N PRO A 451 9.01 -23.34 2.63
CA PRO A 451 7.77 -23.74 2.00
C PRO A 451 6.58 -22.88 2.45
N GLY A 452 5.70 -22.52 1.51
CA GLY A 452 4.60 -21.59 1.77
C GLY A 452 4.97 -20.10 1.60
N THR A 453 6.23 -19.76 1.31
CA THR A 453 6.66 -18.38 1.02
C THR A 453 7.19 -18.21 -0.41
N PHE A 454 6.89 -17.05 -1.01
CA PHE A 454 7.13 -16.80 -2.43
C PHE A 454 7.43 -15.33 -2.73
N TYR A 455 8.31 -15.08 -3.70
CA TYR A 455 8.51 -13.76 -4.30
C TYR A 455 7.77 -13.65 -5.63
N PHE A 456 6.88 -12.67 -5.72
CA PHE A 456 6.18 -12.32 -6.96
C PHE A 456 6.83 -11.07 -7.55
N THR A 457 6.96 -11.02 -8.87
CA THR A 457 7.51 -9.85 -9.57
C THR A 457 6.74 -9.56 -10.84
N VAL A 458 6.37 -8.30 -11.02
CA VAL A 458 5.69 -7.79 -12.22
C VAL A 458 6.32 -6.47 -12.64
N LEU A 459 6.33 -6.21 -13.95
CA LEU A 459 6.47 -4.86 -14.49
C LEU A 459 5.06 -4.42 -14.90
N ASP A 460 4.47 -3.51 -14.14
CA ASP A 460 3.13 -2.98 -14.42
C ASP A 460 3.20 -1.47 -14.57
N ASN A 461 2.58 -0.92 -15.61
CA ASN A 461 2.54 0.52 -15.88
C ASN A 461 3.91 1.21 -15.83
N GLY A 462 4.97 0.49 -16.19
CA GLY A 462 6.35 0.99 -16.22
C GLY A 462 7.09 0.94 -14.88
N VAL A 463 6.48 0.38 -13.82
CA VAL A 463 7.11 0.23 -12.50
C VAL A 463 7.24 -1.25 -12.15
N ILE A 464 8.42 -1.65 -11.68
CA ILE A 464 8.61 -3.00 -11.16
C ILE A 464 8.06 -3.04 -9.73
N SER A 465 7.10 -3.93 -9.51
CA SER A 465 6.70 -4.32 -8.16
C SER A 465 7.32 -5.67 -7.79
N LYS A 466 7.76 -5.78 -6.53
CA LYS A 466 8.19 -7.02 -5.91
C LYS A 466 7.37 -7.23 -4.65
N GLU A 467 6.83 -8.44 -4.51
CA GLU A 467 5.97 -8.80 -3.40
C GLU A 467 6.44 -10.10 -2.78
N PHE A 468 6.32 -10.21 -1.47
CA PHE A 468 6.62 -11.39 -0.69
C PHE A 468 5.32 -11.95 -0.10
N TRP A 469 4.90 -13.08 -0.65
CA TRP A 469 3.63 -13.75 -0.39
C TRP A 469 3.81 -14.95 0.53
N ARG A 470 2.83 -15.16 1.40
CA ARG A 470 2.78 -16.25 2.38
C ARG A 470 1.40 -16.87 2.39
N ILE A 471 1.35 -18.20 2.40
CA ILE A 471 0.11 -18.94 2.67
C ILE A 471 -0.08 -18.95 4.18
N VAL A 472 -1.09 -18.26 4.71
CA VAL A 472 -1.26 -18.08 6.16
C VAL A 472 -2.08 -19.23 6.75
N ASP A 473 -3.16 -19.59 6.07
CA ASP A 473 -4.02 -20.70 6.41
C ASP A 473 -4.81 -21.13 5.16
N VAL A 474 -5.13 -22.41 5.07
CA VAL A 474 -6.01 -22.97 4.04
C VAL A 474 -6.79 -24.10 4.69
N LYS A 475 -8.12 -24.08 4.56
CA LYS A 475 -8.95 -25.16 5.08
C LYS A 475 -8.67 -26.45 4.33
N GLU A 476 -8.74 -27.56 5.05
CA GLU A 476 -8.35 -28.89 4.58
C GLU A 476 -9.15 -29.35 3.35
N ASP A 477 -10.40 -28.91 3.21
CA ASP A 477 -11.28 -29.17 2.07
C ASP A 477 -11.16 -28.13 0.94
N LEU A 478 -10.24 -27.17 1.06
CA LEU A 478 -10.06 -26.03 0.16
C LEU A 478 -11.29 -25.10 0.06
N SER A 479 -12.21 -25.13 1.03
CA SER A 479 -13.38 -24.26 0.98
C SER A 479 -13.00 -22.78 1.11
N TRP A 480 -11.90 -22.49 1.83
CA TRP A 480 -11.33 -21.15 1.94
C TRP A 480 -9.80 -21.18 2.13
N GLY A 481 -9.15 -20.07 1.78
CA GLY A 481 -7.73 -19.82 2.05
C GLY A 481 -7.48 -18.36 2.40
N LEU A 482 -6.42 -18.09 3.17
CA LEU A 482 -5.95 -16.75 3.53
C LEU A 482 -4.49 -16.59 3.09
N PHE A 483 -4.25 -15.62 2.22
CA PHE A 483 -2.91 -15.33 1.70
C PHE A 483 -2.50 -13.91 2.08
N TYR A 484 -1.32 -13.77 2.65
CA TYR A 484 -0.75 -12.49 3.06
C TYR A 484 0.37 -12.07 2.11
N TYR A 485 0.44 -10.77 1.81
CA TYR A 485 1.51 -10.21 0.99
C TYR A 485 2.06 -8.92 1.60
N SER A 486 3.37 -8.75 1.44
CA SER A 486 4.02 -7.45 1.60
C SER A 486 4.77 -7.09 0.32
N GLY A 487 4.58 -5.87 -0.17
CA GLY A 487 5.06 -5.44 -1.47
C GLY A 487 5.75 -4.10 -1.46
N ALA A 488 6.58 -3.87 -2.47
CA ALA A 488 7.17 -2.58 -2.75
C ALA A 488 7.28 -2.32 -4.25
N ALA A 489 6.77 -1.17 -4.65
CA ALA A 489 7.10 -0.51 -5.91
C ALA A 489 8.25 0.48 -5.62
N ALA A 490 9.45 -0.05 -5.44
CA ALA A 490 10.59 0.69 -4.90
C ALA A 490 10.91 1.97 -5.67
N ALA A 491 10.86 1.94 -7.00
CA ALA A 491 11.11 3.10 -7.86
C ALA A 491 10.02 4.19 -7.79
N ALA A 492 8.83 3.84 -7.30
CA ALA A 492 7.77 4.78 -6.96
C ALA A 492 7.80 5.17 -5.47
N GLY A 493 8.74 4.63 -4.69
CA GLY A 493 8.86 4.84 -3.25
C GLY A 493 7.70 4.27 -2.44
N GLN A 494 6.92 3.34 -2.97
CA GLN A 494 5.72 2.83 -2.31
C GLN A 494 5.99 1.45 -1.72
N SER A 495 5.58 1.28 -0.47
CA SER A 495 5.47 -0.03 0.19
C SER A 495 4.04 -0.24 0.64
N TYR A 496 3.62 -1.50 0.67
CA TYR A 496 2.26 -1.87 1.02
C TYR A 496 2.23 -3.28 1.61
N THR A 497 1.16 -3.55 2.35
CA THR A 497 0.84 -4.87 2.89
C THR A 497 -0.62 -5.15 2.58
N GLY A 498 -1.02 -6.40 2.68
CA GLY A 498 -2.41 -6.80 2.61
C GLY A 498 -2.57 -8.29 2.81
N ALA A 499 -3.82 -8.72 2.90
CA ALA A 499 -4.18 -10.12 2.84
C ALA A 499 -5.45 -10.27 2.01
N ILE A 500 -5.58 -11.38 1.30
CA ILE A 500 -6.79 -11.77 0.58
C ILE A 500 -7.38 -13.04 1.20
N LEU A 501 -8.66 -12.95 1.56
CA LEU A 501 -9.48 -14.10 1.89
C LEU A 501 -10.10 -14.61 0.60
N VAL A 502 -9.87 -15.89 0.28
CA VAL A 502 -10.34 -16.52 -0.94
C VAL A 502 -11.23 -17.72 -0.66
N THR A 503 -12.18 -17.95 -1.56
CA THR A 503 -13.02 -19.16 -1.59
C THR A 503 -13.16 -19.67 -3.01
N GLN A 504 -13.82 -20.82 -3.17
CA GLN A 504 -14.06 -21.42 -4.48
C GLN A 504 -14.93 -20.54 -5.38
N ASP A 505 -15.97 -19.91 -4.86
CA ASP A 505 -16.97 -19.18 -5.66
C ASP A 505 -17.00 -17.66 -5.37
N GLY A 506 -16.29 -17.22 -4.33
CA GLY A 506 -16.24 -15.83 -3.89
C GLY A 506 -17.35 -15.49 -2.89
N THR A 507 -18.01 -16.50 -2.32
CA THR A 507 -18.94 -16.35 -1.19
C THR A 507 -18.19 -16.30 0.13
N TRP A 508 -18.75 -15.59 1.11
CA TRP A 508 -18.18 -15.50 2.45
C TRP A 508 -18.23 -16.87 3.16
N PRO A 509 -17.15 -17.31 3.82
CA PRO A 509 -17.16 -18.56 4.59
C PRO A 509 -18.27 -18.61 5.66
N PRO A 510 -18.78 -19.79 6.04
CA PRO A 510 -19.83 -19.90 7.04
C PRO A 510 -19.36 -19.44 8.43
N GLU A 511 -20.29 -19.01 9.27
CA GLU A 511 -20.02 -18.48 10.62
C GLU A 511 -19.19 -19.43 11.50
N SER A 512 -19.32 -20.75 11.28
CA SER A 512 -18.52 -21.76 11.98
C SER A 512 -17.00 -21.60 11.78
N GLU A 513 -16.58 -20.91 10.72
CA GLU A 513 -15.17 -20.65 10.40
C GLU A 513 -14.68 -19.28 10.91
N ALA A 514 -15.58 -18.41 11.41
CA ALA A 514 -15.26 -17.03 11.75
C ALA A 514 -14.10 -16.92 12.76
N ALA A 515 -14.07 -17.77 13.78
CA ALA A 515 -13.00 -17.80 14.77
C ALA A 515 -11.64 -18.19 14.18
N ARG A 516 -11.59 -19.18 13.28
CA ARG A 516 -10.35 -19.61 12.61
C ARG A 516 -9.83 -18.53 11.66
N ILE A 517 -10.74 -17.88 10.93
CA ILE A 517 -10.41 -16.77 10.03
C ILE A 517 -9.89 -15.57 10.83
N SER A 518 -10.55 -15.18 11.92
CA SER A 518 -10.11 -14.09 12.79
C SER A 518 -8.71 -14.38 13.35
N ALA A 519 -8.49 -15.59 13.88
CA ALA A 519 -7.19 -15.98 14.40
C ALA A 519 -6.09 -16.00 13.33
N ALA A 520 -6.42 -16.32 12.08
CA ALA A 520 -5.48 -16.26 10.97
C ALA A 520 -5.15 -14.82 10.55
N LEU A 521 -6.14 -13.93 10.54
CA LEU A 521 -5.96 -12.49 10.29
C LEU A 521 -5.17 -11.80 11.42
N ASP A 522 -5.41 -12.18 12.67
CA ASP A 522 -4.69 -11.66 13.83
C ASP A 522 -3.18 -11.96 13.73
N ARG A 523 -2.79 -13.15 13.23
CA ARG A 523 -1.38 -13.48 12.92
C ARG A 523 -0.79 -12.61 11.81
N CYS A 524 -1.63 -12.03 10.95
CA CYS A 524 -1.21 -11.06 9.94
C CYS A 524 -1.15 -9.63 10.47
N GLY A 525 -1.57 -9.39 11.71
CA GLY A 525 -1.76 -8.03 12.21
C GLY A 525 -2.89 -7.29 11.48
N ILE A 526 -3.92 -8.02 11.04
CA ILE A 526 -5.08 -7.50 10.33
C ILE A 526 -6.34 -7.88 11.11
N LYS A 527 -7.29 -6.97 11.22
CA LYS A 527 -8.60 -7.26 11.82
C LYS A 527 -9.66 -7.51 10.74
N VAL A 528 -10.70 -8.26 11.09
CA VAL A 528 -11.82 -8.55 10.17
C VAL A 528 -12.46 -7.27 9.63
N TRP A 529 -12.60 -6.25 10.48
CA TRP A 529 -13.16 -4.94 10.13
C TRP A 529 -12.27 -4.07 9.23
N GLU A 530 -11.04 -4.51 8.95
CA GLU A 530 -10.16 -3.88 7.95
C GLU A 530 -10.34 -4.48 6.54
N LEU A 531 -11.15 -5.53 6.40
CA LEU A 531 -11.35 -6.21 5.12
C LEU A 531 -12.43 -5.55 4.27
N TYR A 532 -12.06 -5.15 3.06
CA TYR A 532 -12.98 -4.71 2.04
C TYR A 532 -13.60 -5.91 1.33
N ARG A 533 -14.93 -6.02 1.37
CA ARG A 533 -15.66 -7.06 0.64
C ARG A 533 -15.59 -6.83 -0.86
N VAL A 534 -15.30 -7.90 -1.59
CA VAL A 534 -15.30 -7.91 -3.05
C VAL A 534 -16.71 -8.12 -3.56
N ASN A 535 -17.16 -7.21 -4.43
CA ASN A 535 -18.41 -7.43 -5.16
C ASN A 535 -18.19 -8.47 -6.26
N ASN A 536 -18.70 -9.68 -6.01
CA ASN A 536 -18.61 -10.82 -6.90
C ASN A 536 -19.86 -11.04 -7.78
N SER A 537 -20.75 -10.04 -7.84
CA SER A 537 -21.90 -10.03 -8.74
C SER A 537 -21.56 -9.49 -10.14
N GLY A 538 -22.28 -9.93 -11.17
CA GLY A 538 -22.14 -9.37 -12.54
C GLY A 538 -20.81 -9.68 -13.24
N CYS A 539 -20.17 -10.81 -12.92
CA CYS A 539 -18.88 -11.22 -13.47
C CYS A 539 -19.01 -11.97 -14.81
N SER A 540 -19.67 -11.36 -15.80
CA SER A 540 -19.78 -11.94 -17.15
C SER A 540 -18.44 -11.93 -17.89
N ASP A 541 -18.17 -13.03 -18.59
CA ASP A 541 -17.07 -13.22 -19.54
C ASP A 541 -15.68 -12.79 -18.99
N PRO A 542 -15.23 -13.33 -17.85
CA PRO A 542 -13.90 -13.06 -17.34
C PRO A 542 -12.83 -13.60 -18.33
N PRO A 543 -11.74 -12.86 -18.61
CA PRO A 543 -10.67 -13.29 -19.51
C PRO A 543 -9.74 -14.31 -18.83
N LEU A 544 -10.30 -15.47 -18.52
CA LEU A 544 -9.64 -16.58 -17.85
C LEU A 544 -8.83 -17.44 -18.83
N GLY A 545 -8.18 -18.46 -18.28
CA GLY A 545 -7.35 -19.39 -19.03
C GLY A 545 -5.86 -19.15 -18.82
N ILE A 546 -5.11 -20.23 -19.00
CA ILE A 546 -3.66 -20.28 -18.84
C ILE A 546 -2.99 -20.56 -20.18
N PRO A 547 -1.70 -20.19 -20.37
CA PRO A 547 -0.97 -20.53 -21.59
C PRO A 547 -1.00 -22.03 -21.90
N GLU A 548 -1.22 -22.37 -23.16
CA GLU A 548 -1.23 -23.76 -23.63
C GLU A 548 0.07 -24.49 -23.25
N GLY A 549 -0.05 -25.69 -22.68
CA GLY A 549 1.09 -26.48 -22.20
C GLY A 549 1.56 -26.14 -20.77
N SER A 550 0.82 -25.30 -20.05
CA SER A 550 0.96 -25.16 -18.60
C SER A 550 0.61 -26.48 -17.89
N SER A 551 1.25 -26.75 -16.75
CA SER A 551 1.03 -28.00 -15.99
C SER A 551 0.15 -27.75 -14.78
N LEU A 552 -0.83 -28.64 -14.58
CA LEU A 552 -1.71 -28.69 -13.40
C LEU A 552 -1.48 -29.95 -12.57
N HIS A 553 -0.32 -30.60 -12.73
CA HIS A 553 0.04 -31.75 -11.90
C HIS A 553 -0.04 -31.37 -10.42
N SER A 554 -0.74 -32.17 -9.61
CA SER A 554 -1.00 -31.92 -8.20
C SER A 554 -0.54 -33.12 -7.37
N VAL A 555 0.14 -32.85 -6.26
CA VAL A 555 0.38 -33.79 -5.16
C VAL A 555 -0.77 -33.77 -4.15
N ILE A 556 -1.51 -32.65 -4.04
CA ILE A 556 -2.73 -32.56 -3.22
C ILE A 556 -3.93 -33.02 -4.05
N THR A 557 -4.51 -34.17 -3.69
CA THR A 557 -5.74 -34.68 -4.32
C THR A 557 -6.99 -34.04 -3.73
#